data_AF-A0A923Z1P4-F1
#
_entry.id   AF-A0A923Z1P4-F1
#
_cell.length_a   1.000
_cell.length_b   1.000
_cell.length_c   1.000
_cell.angle_alpha   90.00
_cell.angle_beta   90.00
_cell.angle_gamma   90.00
#
_symmetry.space_group_name_H-M   'P 1'
#
loop_
_entity.id
_entity.type
_entity.pdbx_description
1 polymer ?
#
loop_
_entity_poly.entity_id
_entity_poly.type
_entity_poly.pdbx_seq_one_letter_code
_entity_poly.pdbx_strand_id
1 'polypeptide(L)'
;ERKLFYIVDEVYAKCKSQENLKDEEVTNFVTEIYAPFEPQEVSDKISEILTSSDIKAEVKIIFQTVENLHIACPKNLGDWYFTGDYPTAGGNRVVNKAFINFYEGKNARAY
;
A
#
# COMPACT_ATOMS: atom_id res chain seq x y z
N GLU A 1 -7.82 -17.63 -8.31
CA GLU A 1 -6.58 -16.96 -7.87
C GLU A 1 -5.84 -16.41 -9.09
N ARG A 2 -5.45 -15.12 -9.10
CA ARG A 2 -4.99 -14.39 -10.31
C ARG A 2 -3.51 -14.61 -10.71
N LYS A 3 -2.78 -15.47 -9.98
CA LYS A 3 -1.34 -15.78 -10.21
C LYS A 3 -0.45 -14.52 -10.32
N LEU A 4 -0.66 -13.54 -9.43
CA LEU A 4 0.01 -12.23 -9.47
C LEU A 4 1.29 -12.15 -8.63
N PHE A 5 1.77 -13.26 -8.06
CA PHE A 5 2.94 -13.26 -7.17
C PHE A 5 4.21 -12.70 -7.83
N TYR A 6 4.37 -12.82 -9.15
CA TYR A 6 5.50 -12.24 -9.89
C TYR A 6 5.63 -10.72 -9.70
N ILE A 7 4.53 -10.00 -9.44
CA ILE A 7 4.53 -8.56 -9.19
C ILE A 7 5.34 -8.24 -7.92
N VAL A 8 5.29 -9.10 -6.90
CA VAL A 8 6.05 -8.92 -5.66
C VAL A 8 7.55 -8.92 -5.94
N ASP A 9 8.01 -9.85 -6.78
CA ASP A 9 9.42 -9.98 -7.16
C ASP A 9 9.87 -8.80 -8.05
N GLU A 10 9.02 -8.37 -8.99
CA GLU A 10 9.28 -7.20 -9.84
C GLU A 10 9.37 -5.91 -9.02
N VAL A 11 8.41 -5.69 -8.11
CA VAL A 11 8.42 -4.53 -7.20
C VAL A 11 9.63 -4.57 -6.30
N TYR A 12 10.04 -5.75 -5.80
CA TYR A 12 11.26 -5.88 -5.01
C TYR A 12 12.49 -5.45 -5.81
N ALA A 13 12.65 -5.95 -7.03
CA ALA A 13 13.77 -5.57 -7.90
C ALA A 13 13.80 -4.06 -8.19
N LYS A 14 12.64 -3.44 -8.44
CA LYS A 14 12.49 -2.00 -8.66
C LYS A 14 12.77 -1.16 -7.40
N CYS A 15 12.31 -1.60 -6.24
CA CYS A 15 12.66 -0.96 -4.97
C CYS A 15 14.17 -1.04 -4.72
N LYS A 16 14.77 -2.20 -4.99
CA LYS A 16 16.19 -2.44 -4.73
C LYS A 16 17.12 -1.62 -5.63
N SER A 17 16.74 -1.40 -6.89
CA SER A 17 17.53 -0.56 -7.82
C SER A 17 17.61 0.90 -7.39
N GLN A 18 16.71 1.36 -6.50
CA GLN A 18 16.65 2.73 -6.01
C GLN A 18 17.37 2.97 -4.66
N GLU A 19 17.99 1.96 -4.03
CA GLU A 19 18.55 2.09 -2.67
C GLU A 19 19.59 3.21 -2.49
N ASN A 20 20.30 3.57 -3.56
CA ASN A 20 21.37 4.57 -3.53
C ASN A 20 20.99 5.87 -4.24
N LEU A 21 19.73 6.03 -4.66
CA LEU A 21 19.25 7.26 -5.24
C LEU A 21 19.03 8.33 -4.16
N LYS A 22 19.04 9.59 -4.58
CA LYS A 22 18.58 10.68 -3.70
C LYS A 22 17.08 10.59 -3.55
N ASP A 23 16.56 11.05 -2.41
CA ASP A 23 15.12 10.98 -2.10
C ASP A 23 14.25 11.51 -3.24
N GLU A 24 14.65 12.63 -3.86
CA GLU A 24 13.90 13.29 -4.92
C GLU A 24 13.78 12.46 -6.21
N GLU A 25 14.64 11.45 -6.36
CA GLU A 25 14.66 10.53 -7.50
C GLU A 25 13.93 9.21 -7.19
N VAL A 26 13.51 8.98 -5.94
CA VAL A 26 12.84 7.74 -5.52
C VAL A 26 11.35 7.77 -5.83
N THR A 27 10.90 6.77 -6.58
CA THR A 27 9.49 6.48 -6.85
C THR A 27 8.99 5.34 -5.96
N ASN A 28 7.79 5.48 -5.38
CA ASN A 28 7.13 4.39 -4.66
C ASN A 28 6.61 3.33 -5.64
N PHE A 29 7.26 2.17 -5.70
CA PHE A 29 6.82 1.05 -6.53
C PHE A 29 5.87 0.08 -5.82
N VAL A 30 5.69 0.22 -4.51
CA VAL A 30 4.82 -0.67 -3.72
C VAL A 30 3.35 -0.51 -4.13
N THR A 31 2.97 0.63 -4.69
CA THR A 31 1.63 0.86 -5.27
C THR A 31 1.29 -0.13 -6.39
N GLU A 32 2.28 -0.63 -7.13
CA GLU A 32 2.06 -1.60 -8.21
C GLU A 32 1.52 -2.94 -7.71
N ILE A 33 1.75 -3.30 -6.44
CA ILE A 33 1.17 -4.51 -5.82
C ILE A 33 -0.35 -4.42 -5.78
N TYR A 34 -0.87 -3.21 -5.57
CA TYR A 34 -2.31 -2.95 -5.40
C TYR A 34 -2.99 -2.54 -6.71
N ALA A 35 -2.25 -2.04 -7.70
CA ALA A 35 -2.77 -1.60 -8.99
C ALA A 35 -3.68 -2.61 -9.74
N PRO A 36 -3.48 -3.94 -9.65
CA PRO A 36 -4.38 -4.90 -10.31
C PRO A 36 -5.76 -5.05 -9.64
N PHE A 37 -5.97 -4.45 -8.47
CA PHE A 37 -7.15 -4.65 -7.64
C PHE A 37 -8.01 -3.39 -7.58
N GLU A 38 -9.32 -3.58 -7.65
CA GLU A 38 -10.27 -2.51 -7.35
C GLU A 38 -10.30 -2.22 -5.83
N PRO A 39 -10.57 -0.97 -5.40
CA PRO A 39 -10.69 -0.64 -3.98
C PRO A 39 -11.69 -1.53 -3.22
N GLN A 40 -12.77 -1.95 -3.88
CA GLN A 40 -13.76 -2.86 -3.30
C GLN A 40 -13.19 -4.27 -3.07
N GLU A 41 -12.34 -4.80 -3.98
CA GLU A 41 -11.69 -6.11 -3.79
C GLU A 41 -10.78 -6.08 -2.55
N VAL A 42 -10.05 -4.99 -2.34
CA VAL A 42 -9.22 -4.80 -1.15
C VAL A 42 -10.09 -4.73 0.10
N SER A 43 -11.18 -3.96 0.07
CA SER A 43 -12.11 -3.81 1.20
C SER A 43 -12.77 -5.15 1.58
N ASP A 44 -13.18 -5.92 0.58
CA ASP A 44 -13.76 -7.26 0.77
C ASP A 44 -12.73 -8.22 1.36
N LYS A 45 -11.46 -8.16 0.92
CA LYS A 45 -10.40 -9.00 1.48
C LYS A 45 -10.06 -8.64 2.93
N ILE A 46 -10.06 -7.36 3.29
CA ILE A 46 -9.89 -6.94 4.69
C ILE A 46 -11.07 -7.45 5.53
N SER A 47 -12.30 -7.37 4.99
CA SER A 47 -13.50 -7.89 5.65
C SER A 47 -13.35 -9.39 5.95
N GLU A 48 -12.88 -10.17 4.97
CA GLU A 48 -12.60 -11.60 5.13
C GLU A 48 -11.55 -11.86 6.23
N ILE A 49 -10.45 -11.10 6.24
CA ILE A 49 -9.36 -11.26 7.23
C ILE A 49 -9.84 -10.94 8.66
N LEU A 50 -10.70 -9.93 8.82
CA LEU A 50 -11.20 -9.51 10.14
C LEU A 50 -12.42 -10.30 10.62
N THR A 51 -13.10 -11.04 9.74
CA THR A 51 -14.27 -11.83 10.12
C THR A 51 -13.84 -13.10 10.86
N SER A 52 -14.12 -13.14 12.16
CA SER A 52 -13.94 -14.37 12.96
C SER A 52 -14.94 -15.45 12.56
N SER A 53 -14.54 -16.71 12.69
CA SER A 53 -15.40 -17.89 12.45
C SER A 53 -16.66 -17.94 13.33
N ASP A 54 -16.66 -17.24 14.47
CA ASP A 54 -17.80 -17.19 15.38
C ASP A 54 -18.91 -16.25 14.89
N ILE A 55 -18.61 -15.38 13.92
CA ILE A 55 -19.56 -14.42 13.36
C ILE A 55 -20.43 -15.13 12.31
N LYS A 56 -21.75 -15.14 12.55
CA LYS A 56 -22.75 -15.79 11.68
C LYS A 56 -23.46 -14.82 10.73
N ALA A 57 -23.01 -13.56 10.69
CA ALA A 57 -23.54 -12.52 9.83
C ALA A 57 -22.49 -12.11 8.79
N GLU A 58 -22.94 -11.58 7.66
CA GLU A 58 -22.03 -10.99 6.67
C GLU A 58 -21.41 -9.70 7.24
N VAL A 59 -20.07 -9.64 7.24
CA VAL A 59 -19.32 -8.45 7.65
C VAL A 59 -18.79 -7.77 6.39
N LYS A 60 -19.05 -6.47 6.26
CA LYS A 60 -18.54 -5.63 5.21
C LYS A 60 -17.84 -4.42 5.81
N ILE A 61 -16.65 -4.12 5.29
CA ILE A 61 -15.92 -2.90 5.58
C ILE A 61 -16.20 -1.92 4.45
N ILE A 62 -16.67 -0.74 4.83
CA ILE A 62 -17.00 0.34 3.90
C ILE A 62 -15.99 1.46 4.14
N PHE A 63 -15.18 1.75 3.13
CA PHE A 63 -14.34 2.94 3.09
C PHE A 63 -15.03 4.05 2.31
N GLN A 64 -14.80 5.29 2.73
CA GLN A 64 -15.15 6.46 1.92
C GLN A 64 -14.22 6.52 0.71
N THR A 65 -14.73 6.92 -0.46
CA THR A 65 -13.87 7.10 -1.64
C THR A 65 -12.89 8.26 -1.43
N VAL A 66 -11.76 8.25 -2.14
CA VAL A 66 -10.76 9.33 -2.05
C VAL A 66 -11.36 10.67 -2.46
N GLU A 67 -12.19 10.69 -3.49
CA GLU A 67 -12.88 11.91 -3.95
C GLU A 67 -13.78 12.47 -2.86
N ASN A 68 -14.55 11.61 -2.20
CA ASN A 68 -15.44 12.04 -1.13
C ASN A 68 -14.68 12.45 0.14
N LEU A 69 -13.51 11.85 0.41
CA LEU A 69 -12.60 12.31 1.46
C LEU A 69 -12.14 13.74 1.17
N HIS A 70 -11.77 14.06 -0.07
CA HIS A 70 -11.37 15.41 -0.46
C HIS A 70 -12.52 16.43 -0.35
N ILE A 71 -13.75 16.02 -0.64
CA ILE A 71 -14.95 16.85 -0.43
C ILE A 71 -15.18 17.12 1.06
N ALA A 72 -15.08 16.10 1.90
CA ALA A 72 -15.34 16.21 3.33
C ALA A 72 -14.23 16.98 4.07
N CYS A 73 -12.97 16.80 3.67
CA CYS A 73 -11.79 17.29 4.36
C CYS A 73 -10.84 18.07 3.42
N PRO A 74 -11.27 19.17 2.76
CA PRO A 74 -10.52 19.81 1.68
C PRO A 74 -9.17 20.43 2.09
N LYS A 75 -8.94 20.63 3.40
CA LYS A 75 -7.68 21.17 3.94
C LYS A 75 -6.78 20.11 4.56
N ASN A 76 -7.26 18.88 4.69
CA ASN A 76 -6.58 17.77 5.34
C ASN A 76 -6.85 16.50 4.52
N LEU A 77 -6.30 16.45 3.31
CA LEU A 77 -6.65 15.41 2.33
C LEU A 77 -6.27 14.02 2.85
N GLY A 78 -5.06 13.84 3.36
CA GLY A 78 -4.65 12.61 4.08
C GLY A 78 -4.82 11.31 3.28
N ASP A 79 -4.99 11.41 1.98
CA ASP A 79 -5.29 10.33 1.05
C ASP A 79 -4.10 9.42 0.81
N TRP A 80 -2.88 9.93 0.99
CA TRP A 80 -1.64 9.15 0.91
C TRP A 80 -1.61 7.90 1.80
N TYR A 81 -2.37 7.88 2.90
CA TYR A 81 -2.55 6.67 3.74
C TYR A 81 -3.23 5.52 2.99
N PHE A 82 -4.06 5.84 1.99
CA PHE A 82 -4.86 4.89 1.21
C PHE A 82 -4.32 4.70 -0.21
N THR A 83 -3.75 5.75 -0.82
CA THR A 83 -3.25 5.72 -2.20
C THR A 83 -1.78 5.31 -2.28
N GLY A 84 -1.01 5.51 -1.22
CA GLY A 84 0.45 5.38 -1.23
C GLY A 84 1.16 6.52 -1.98
N ASP A 85 0.45 7.58 -2.36
CA ASP A 85 1.03 8.77 -2.99
C ASP A 85 1.58 9.72 -1.93
N TYR A 86 2.79 9.43 -1.45
CA TYR A 86 3.39 10.18 -0.34
C TYR A 86 3.71 11.62 -0.76
N PRO A 87 3.37 12.63 0.05
CA PRO A 87 3.62 14.03 -0.29
C PRO A 87 5.09 14.44 -0.18
N THR A 88 5.97 13.54 0.27
CA THR A 88 7.40 13.83 0.45
C THR A 88 8.26 12.74 -0.16
N ALA A 89 9.36 13.17 -0.77
CA ALA A 89 10.38 12.30 -1.36
C ALA A 89 10.93 11.27 -0.35
N GLY A 90 11.15 11.70 0.90
CA GLY A 90 11.56 10.80 1.99
C GLY A 90 10.52 9.71 2.30
N GLY A 91 9.23 9.98 2.10
CA GLY A 91 8.16 8.98 2.21
C GLY A 91 8.33 7.83 1.23
N ASN A 92 8.64 8.14 -0.04
CA ASN A 92 8.91 7.13 -1.08
C ASN A 92 10.12 6.26 -0.74
N ARG A 93 11.19 6.85 -0.22
CA ARG A 93 12.36 6.08 0.27
C ARG A 93 11.96 5.12 1.38
N VAL A 94 11.24 5.62 2.40
CA VAL A 94 10.87 4.81 3.58
C VAL A 94 9.97 3.64 3.20
N VAL A 95 8.95 3.83 2.34
CA VAL A 95 8.06 2.74 1.92
C VAL A 95 8.80 1.68 1.10
N ASN A 96 9.67 2.08 0.16
CA ASN A 96 10.48 1.13 -0.59
C ASN A 96 11.42 0.35 0.33
N LYS A 97 12.06 1.02 1.30
CA LYS A 97 12.95 0.37 2.26
C LYS A 97 12.20 -0.58 3.19
N ALA A 98 11.00 -0.20 3.63
CA ALA A 98 10.14 -1.06 4.44
C ALA A 98 9.75 -2.32 3.67
N PHE A 99 9.40 -2.18 2.39
CA PHE A 99 9.10 -3.33 1.53
C PHE A 99 10.30 -4.24 1.31
N ILE A 100 11.50 -3.68 1.07
CA ILE A 100 12.74 -4.45 0.98
C ILE A 100 12.99 -5.23 2.28
N ASN A 101 12.86 -4.58 3.44
CA ASN A 101 13.06 -5.24 4.74
C ASN A 101 12.06 -6.39 4.94
N PHE A 102 10.79 -6.19 4.59
CA PHE A 102 9.77 -7.24 4.62
C PHE A 102 10.16 -8.42 3.73
N TYR A 103 10.52 -8.15 2.47
CA TYR A 103 10.88 -9.18 1.49
C TYR A 103 12.14 -9.98 1.93
N GLU A 104 13.14 -9.29 2.48
CA GLU A 104 14.39 -9.90 2.97
C GLU A 104 14.26 -10.49 4.38
N GLY A 105 13.09 -10.42 5.03
CA GLY A 105 12.86 -10.93 6.38
C GLY A 105 13.63 -10.19 7.48
N LYS A 106 14.02 -8.93 7.23
CA LYS A 106 14.80 -8.10 8.15
C LYS A 106 13.90 -7.37 9.15
N ASN A 107 14.12 -7.61 10.43
CA ASN A 107 13.49 -6.85 11.52
C ASN A 107 14.25 -5.55 11.80
N ALA A 108 14.31 -4.66 10.81
CA ALA A 108 14.97 -3.36 10.89
C ALA A 108 13.99 -2.23 10.56
N ARG A 109 14.19 -1.07 11.20
CA ARG A 109 13.42 0.14 10.86
C ARG A 109 13.84 0.65 9.49
N ALA A 110 12.88 1.21 8.76
CA ALA A 110 13.07 1.75 7.41
C ALA A 110 13.46 3.25 7.41
N TYR A 111 13.42 3.91 8.58
CA TYR A 111 13.78 5.30 8.80
C TYR A 111 15.01 5.43 9.70
#